data_AF-A0A7S2I591-F1
#
_entry.id   AF-A0A7S2I591-F1
#
_cell.length_a   1.000
_cell.length_b   1.000
_cell.length_c   1.000
_cell.angle_alpha   90.00
_cell.angle_beta   90.00
_cell.angle_gamma   90.00
#
_symmetry.space_group_name_H-M   'P 1'
#
loop_
_entity.id
_entity.type
_entity.pdbx_description
1 polymer ?
#
loop_
_entity_poly.entity_id
_entity_poly.type
_entity_poly.pdbx_seq_one_letter_code
_entity_poly.pdbx_strand_id
1 'polypeptide(L)'
;MLSGGYDESIRIFNLQKHAEAGEFRSPSNLGTPTCSSFAPPPVSSSPSTHALVGLTSGKIIVYRKKDWVVQHILSGHSEEKGGVSCIAVHPTGRMALSGGRGDGRIVLWDLTKGRLAFVHKLPSPGGGDTRKKMAGRDVEIGDIIWSHDGN
;
A
#
# COMPACT_ATOMS: atom_id res chain seq x y z
N MET A 1 -13.89 -3.90 7.99
CA MET A 1 -13.39 -4.33 6.67
C MET A 1 -13.40 -3.14 5.73
N LEU A 2 -12.42 -3.02 4.83
CA LEU A 2 -12.45 -2.05 3.72
C LEU A 2 -12.73 -2.81 2.43
N SER A 3 -13.51 -2.18 1.55
CA SER A 3 -13.69 -2.62 0.17
C SER A 3 -13.42 -1.43 -0.75
N GLY A 4 -12.66 -1.63 -1.82
CA GLY A 4 -12.39 -0.61 -2.84
C GLY A 4 -13.21 -0.86 -4.10
N GLY A 5 -13.80 0.19 -4.65
CA GLY A 5 -14.56 0.19 -5.91
C GLY A 5 -13.77 0.82 -7.06
N TYR A 6 -14.16 0.49 -8.30
CA TYR A 6 -13.57 1.07 -9.51
C TYR A 6 -13.92 2.57 -9.67
N ASP A 7 -14.98 3.01 -9.01
CA ASP A 7 -15.51 4.38 -8.97
C ASP A 7 -14.80 5.25 -7.91
N GLU A 8 -13.57 4.89 -7.52
CA GLU A 8 -12.77 5.61 -6.50
C GLU A 8 -13.43 5.63 -5.11
N SER A 9 -14.49 4.85 -4.90
CA SER A 9 -15.16 4.71 -3.62
C SER A 9 -14.45 3.66 -2.75
N ILE A 10 -14.40 3.95 -1.45
CA ILE A 10 -13.93 3.02 -0.44
C ILE A 10 -15.01 2.88 0.61
N ARG A 11 -15.56 1.68 0.72
CA ARG A 11 -16.61 1.34 1.67
C ARG A 11 -16.05 0.74 2.94
N ILE A 12 -16.61 1.16 4.06
CA ILE A 12 -16.23 0.72 5.39
C ILE A 12 -17.37 -0.12 5.95
N PHE A 13 -17.05 -1.36 6.30
CA PHE A 13 -18.02 -2.27 6.92
C PHE A 13 -17.66 -2.51 8.39
N ASN A 14 -18.63 -2.30 9.27
CA ASN A 14 -18.56 -2.72 10.66
C ASN A 14 -19.11 -4.14 10.74
N LEU A 15 -18.20 -5.11 10.86
CA LEU A 15 -18.56 -6.52 10.93
C LEU A 15 -19.26 -6.91 12.24
N GLN A 16 -19.01 -6.18 13.34
CA GLN A 16 -19.66 -6.47 14.62
C GLN A 16 -21.14 -6.06 14.62
N LYS A 17 -21.48 -5.02 13.84
CA LYS A 17 -22.86 -4.53 13.67
C LYS A 17 -23.53 -5.04 12.39
N HIS A 18 -22.83 -5.86 11.60
CA HIS A 18 -23.27 -6.31 10.27
C HIS A 18 -23.82 -5.18 9.39
N ALA A 19 -23.20 -4.00 9.46
CA ALA A 19 -23.70 -2.80 8.79
C ALA A 19 -22.57 -2.01 8.12
N GLU A 20 -22.92 -1.30 7.04
CA GLU A 20 -22.04 -0.30 6.45
C GLU A 20 -21.85 0.84 7.46
N ALA A 21 -20.59 1.10 7.81
CA ALA A 21 -20.23 2.19 8.72
C ALA A 21 -20.08 3.52 7.98
N GLY A 22 -19.86 3.47 6.66
CA GLY A 22 -19.80 4.63 5.78
C GLY A 22 -19.05 4.35 4.48
N GLU A 23 -19.09 5.33 3.59
CA GLU A 23 -18.33 5.39 2.35
C GLU A 23 -17.49 6.68 2.36
N PHE A 24 -16.25 6.59 1.90
CA PHE A 24 -15.46 7.77 1.57
C PHE A 24 -14.81 7.58 0.21
N ARG A 25 -14.54 8.68 -0.48
CA ARG A 25 -13.89 8.65 -1.79
C ARG A 25 -12.43 9.03 -1.67
N SER A 26 -11.58 8.35 -2.44
CA SER A 26 -10.22 8.84 -2.62
C SER A 26 -10.25 10.21 -3.32
N PRO A 27 -9.26 11.09 -3.06
CA PRO A 27 -9.14 12.33 -3.81
C PRO A 27 -9.10 12.05 -5.31
N SER A 28 -9.82 12.87 -6.08
CA SER A 28 -9.94 12.71 -7.53
C SER A 28 -8.58 12.80 -8.21
N ASN A 29 -8.42 12.06 -9.32
CA ASN A 29 -7.20 11.98 -10.14
C ASN A 29 -6.01 11.23 -9.50
N LEU A 30 -6.26 10.39 -8.50
CA LEU A 30 -5.22 9.50 -7.95
C LEU A 30 -5.39 8.04 -8.41
N GLY A 31 -6.41 7.75 -9.21
CA GLY A 31 -6.67 6.43 -9.74
C GLY A 31 -7.40 5.51 -8.76
N THR A 32 -7.57 4.26 -9.18
CA THR A 32 -8.43 3.29 -8.50
C THR A 32 -7.72 2.63 -7.31
N PRO A 33 -8.41 2.43 -6.17
CA PRO A 33 -7.94 1.57 -5.08
C PRO A 33 -7.63 0.15 -5.54
N THR A 34 -6.38 -0.28 -5.39
CA THR A 34 -5.92 -1.64 -5.75
C THR A 34 -5.74 -2.54 -4.53
N CYS A 35 -5.29 -1.97 -3.41
CA CYS A 35 -5.03 -2.70 -2.17
C CYS A 35 -5.31 -1.80 -0.97
N SER A 36 -5.62 -2.40 0.18
CA SER A 36 -5.83 -1.67 1.42
C SER A 36 -5.33 -2.46 2.63
N SER A 37 -4.86 -1.75 3.65
CA SER A 37 -4.37 -2.37 4.89
C SER A 37 -4.64 -1.46 6.08
N PHE A 38 -4.94 -2.04 7.23
CA PHE A 38 -5.12 -1.28 8.47
C PHE A 38 -3.83 -1.34 9.29
N ALA A 39 -3.37 -0.19 9.76
CA ALA A 39 -2.25 -0.15 10.69
C ALA A 39 -2.68 -0.73 12.03
N PRO A 40 -1.95 -1.72 12.58
CA PRO A 40 -2.18 -2.18 13.95
C PRO A 40 -1.91 -1.03 14.92
N PRO A 41 -2.55 -1.03 16.09
CA PRO A 41 -2.28 -0.02 17.08
C PRO A 41 -0.85 -0.14 17.60
N PRO A 42 -0.16 0.98 17.87
CA PRO A 42 1.24 0.98 18.31
C PRO A 42 1.43 0.32 19.70
N VAL A 43 0.35 0.20 20.47
CA VAL A 43 0.26 -0.59 21.70
C VAL A 43 -1.02 -1.43 21.62
N SER A 44 -0.99 -2.69 22.08
CA SER A 44 -2.11 -3.63 21.96
C SER A 44 -3.45 -3.14 22.54
N SER A 45 -3.42 -2.11 23.39
CA SER A 45 -4.59 -1.51 24.04
C SER A 45 -5.09 -0.21 23.38
N SER A 46 -4.39 0.32 22.37
CA SER A 46 -4.79 1.54 21.66
C SER A 46 -5.70 1.19 20.47
N PRO A 47 -6.60 2.08 20.03
CA PRO A 47 -7.25 1.92 18.74
C PRO A 47 -6.24 2.04 17.59
N SER A 48 -6.44 1.23 16.55
CA SER A 48 -5.75 1.37 15.25
C SER A 48 -5.90 2.80 14.75
N THR A 49 -4.80 3.43 14.38
CA THR A 49 -4.75 4.88 14.13
C THR A 49 -4.96 5.21 12.64
N HIS A 50 -4.46 4.36 11.75
CA HIS A 50 -4.34 4.68 10.32
C HIS A 50 -4.83 3.54 9.43
N ALA A 51 -5.36 3.90 8.26
CA ALA A 51 -5.65 2.99 7.17
C ALA A 51 -4.84 3.40 5.94
N LEU A 52 -4.27 2.44 5.23
CA LEU A 52 -3.47 2.66 4.03
C LEU A 52 -4.23 2.11 2.83
N VAL A 53 -4.18 2.83 1.72
CA VAL A 53 -4.80 2.46 0.46
C VAL A 53 -3.80 2.69 -0.66
N GLY A 54 -3.48 1.65 -1.42
CA GLY A 54 -2.65 1.74 -2.62
C GLY A 54 -3.51 1.95 -3.86
N LEU A 55 -2.97 2.71 -4.81
CA LEU A 55 -3.70 3.13 -6.00
C LEU A 55 -2.96 2.71 -7.29
N THR A 56 -3.70 2.67 -8.40
CA THR A 56 -3.14 2.45 -9.74
C THR A 56 -2.16 3.53 -10.17
N SER A 57 -2.25 4.75 -9.62
CA SER A 57 -1.27 5.82 -9.87
C SER A 57 0.11 5.59 -9.24
N GLY A 58 0.29 4.49 -8.48
CA GLY A 58 1.53 4.26 -7.73
C GLY A 58 1.64 5.08 -6.45
N LYS A 59 0.57 5.80 -6.08
CA LYS A 59 0.46 6.53 -4.82
C LYS A 59 -0.21 5.67 -3.75
N ILE A 60 0.14 5.96 -2.51
CA ILE A 60 -0.49 5.37 -1.33
C ILE A 60 -1.08 6.49 -0.50
N ILE A 61 -2.34 6.35 -0.12
CA ILE A 61 -3.00 7.30 0.77
C ILE A 61 -3.03 6.72 2.17
N VAL A 62 -2.63 7.54 3.13
CA VAL A 62 -2.74 7.25 4.56
C VAL A 62 -3.91 8.05 5.12
N TYR A 63 -4.94 7.34 5.56
CA TYR A 63 -6.13 7.88 6.19
C TYR A 63 -6.04 7.76 7.70
N ARG A 64 -6.50 8.79 8.41
CA ARG A 64 -6.78 8.70 9.84
C ARG A 64 -8.09 7.95 10.05
N LYS A 65 -8.06 6.84 10.81
CA LYS A 65 -9.23 5.98 11.01
C LYS A 65 -10.42 6.68 11.70
N LYS A 66 -10.15 7.69 12.54
CA LYS A 66 -11.16 8.36 13.37
C LYS A 66 -12.24 9.07 12.53
N ASP A 67 -11.82 9.75 11.47
CA ASP A 67 -12.64 10.66 10.67
C ASP A 67 -12.40 10.53 9.17
N TRP A 68 -11.60 9.56 8.74
CA TRP A 68 -11.29 9.27 7.34
C TRP A 68 -10.67 10.43 6.57
N VAL A 69 -9.96 11.30 7.29
CA VAL A 69 -9.21 12.41 6.70
C VAL A 69 -7.89 11.89 6.14
N VAL A 70 -7.54 12.35 4.94
CA VAL A 70 -6.22 12.12 4.33
C VAL A 70 -5.16 12.81 5.18
N GLN A 71 -4.24 12.03 5.76
CA GLN A 71 -3.09 12.57 6.46
C GLN A 71 -1.90 12.74 5.52
N HIS A 72 -1.63 11.73 4.69
CA HIS A 72 -0.49 11.72 3.79
C HIS A 72 -0.83 11.09 2.45
N ILE A 73 -0.20 11.60 1.40
CA ILE A 73 -0.17 11.00 0.07
C ILE A 73 1.28 10.67 -0.24
N LEU A 74 1.59 9.40 -0.24
CA LEU A 74 2.93 8.86 -0.41
C LEU A 74 3.13 8.50 -1.89
N SER A 75 4.22 8.98 -2.49
CA SER A 75 4.53 8.77 -3.91
C SER A 75 5.90 8.09 -4.02
N GLY A 76 5.97 6.95 -4.71
CA GLY A 76 7.22 6.18 -4.83
C GLY A 76 7.18 5.07 -5.88
N HIS A 77 5.99 4.53 -6.18
CA HIS A 77 5.81 3.58 -7.28
C HIS A 77 5.45 4.29 -8.59
N SER A 78 5.72 3.61 -9.70
CA SER A 78 5.48 4.15 -11.05
C SER A 78 4.05 3.84 -11.51
N GLU A 79 3.31 4.91 -11.87
CA GLU A 79 1.98 4.82 -12.49
C GLU A 79 2.01 4.05 -13.81
N GLU A 80 2.99 4.35 -14.67
CA GLU A 80 3.17 3.70 -15.99
C GLU A 80 3.40 2.19 -15.90
N LYS A 81 3.81 1.71 -14.71
CA LYS A 81 4.13 0.30 -14.45
C LYS A 81 3.10 -0.37 -13.53
N GLY A 82 1.86 0.11 -13.56
CA GLY A 82 0.72 -0.54 -12.91
C GLY A 82 0.53 -0.21 -11.42
N GLY A 83 1.28 0.75 -10.90
CA GLY A 83 1.10 1.30 -9.56
C GLY A 83 1.43 0.33 -8.42
N VAL A 84 0.67 0.46 -7.33
CA VAL A 84 0.88 -0.34 -6.11
C VAL A 84 0.10 -1.65 -6.21
N SER A 85 0.77 -2.78 -5.99
CA SER A 85 0.13 -4.11 -6.01
C SER A 85 -0.27 -4.57 -4.61
N CYS A 86 0.57 -4.35 -3.60
CA CYS A 86 0.36 -4.82 -2.23
C CYS A 86 0.95 -3.86 -1.18
N ILE A 87 0.39 -3.89 0.03
CA ILE A 87 0.82 -3.08 1.18
C ILE A 87 0.79 -3.93 2.45
N ALA A 88 1.87 -3.87 3.23
CA ALA A 88 2.01 -4.56 4.50
C ALA A 88 2.46 -3.60 5.61
N VAL A 89 1.65 -3.42 6.65
CA VAL A 89 2.02 -2.57 7.78
C VAL A 89 2.80 -3.38 8.82
N HIS A 90 3.89 -2.82 9.31
CA HIS A 90 4.69 -3.45 10.37
C HIS A 90 3.86 -3.60 11.65
N PRO A 91 4.07 -4.67 12.46
CA PRO A 91 3.34 -4.87 13.72
C PRO A 91 3.36 -3.69 14.69
N THR A 92 4.41 -2.85 14.65
CA THR A 92 4.49 -1.64 15.49
C THR A 92 3.59 -0.50 15.01
N GLY A 93 3.01 -0.59 13.81
CA GLY A 93 2.18 0.46 13.21
C GLY A 93 2.93 1.73 12.78
N ARG A 94 4.27 1.76 12.92
CA ARG A 94 5.10 2.93 12.63
C ARG A 94 5.67 2.94 11.22
N MET A 95 5.68 1.79 10.54
CA MET A 95 6.26 1.64 9.22
C MET A 95 5.36 0.75 8.36
N ALA A 96 5.44 0.91 7.03
CA ALA A 96 4.77 0.03 6.09
C ALA A 96 5.69 -0.26 4.90
N LEU A 97 5.52 -1.44 4.32
CA LEU A 97 6.10 -1.82 3.05
C LEU A 97 5.02 -1.78 1.96
N SER A 98 5.42 -1.44 0.75
CA SER A 98 4.59 -1.59 -0.44
C SER A 98 5.38 -2.16 -1.60
N GLY A 99 4.69 -2.98 -2.39
CA GLY A 99 5.20 -3.57 -3.61
C GLY A 99 4.63 -2.86 -4.83
N GLY A 100 5.46 -2.64 -5.83
CA GLY A 100 5.00 -2.15 -7.13
C GLY A 100 4.69 -3.29 -8.09
N ARG A 101 3.73 -3.03 -8.97
CA ARG A 101 3.19 -4.06 -9.87
C ARG A 101 4.12 -4.42 -11.04
N GLY A 102 4.89 -3.47 -11.55
CA GLY A 102 5.79 -3.70 -12.69
C GLY A 102 7.11 -2.91 -12.63
N ASP A 103 7.36 -2.19 -11.53
CA ASP A 103 8.61 -1.44 -11.33
C ASP A 103 9.68 -2.26 -10.60
N GLY A 104 9.31 -3.43 -10.05
CA GLY A 104 10.17 -4.26 -9.22
C GLY A 104 10.65 -3.55 -7.95
N ARG A 105 9.98 -2.47 -7.53
CA ARG A 105 10.33 -1.69 -6.35
C ARG A 105 9.55 -2.20 -5.15
N ILE A 106 10.26 -2.29 -4.03
CA ILE A 106 9.72 -2.43 -2.70
C ILE A 106 10.05 -1.13 -1.97
N VAL A 107 9.05 -0.44 -1.45
CA VAL A 107 9.22 0.84 -0.78
C VAL A 107 8.86 0.70 0.69
N LEU A 108 9.77 1.14 1.56
CA LEU A 108 9.54 1.27 2.99
C LEU A 108 9.13 2.71 3.30
N TRP A 109 8.03 2.83 4.03
CA TRP A 109 7.43 4.09 4.44
C TRP A 109 7.54 4.27 5.94
N ASP A 110 7.92 5.47 6.36
CA ASP A 110 7.80 5.93 7.73
C ASP A 110 6.39 6.53 7.91
N LEU A 111 5.52 5.83 8.65
CA LEU A 111 4.15 6.26 8.92
C LEU A 111 4.07 7.30 10.03
N THR A 112 5.13 7.49 10.82
CA THR A 112 5.18 8.55 11.84
C THR A 112 5.44 9.91 11.23
N LYS A 113 6.26 9.96 10.18
CA LYS A 113 6.61 11.19 9.45
C LYS A 113 5.87 11.33 8.12
N GLY A 114 5.20 10.28 7.66
CA GLY A 114 4.49 10.27 6.39
C GLY A 114 5.41 10.43 5.18
N ARG A 115 6.55 9.73 5.16
CA ARG A 115 7.57 9.87 4.11
C ARG A 115 8.19 8.56 3.68
N LEU A 116 8.77 8.57 2.48
CA LEU A 116 9.60 7.48 1.98
C LEU A 116 10.84 7.33 2.86
N ALA A 117 11.08 6.13 3.37
CA ALA A 117 12.25 5.80 4.19
C ALA A 117 13.32 5.09 3.36
N PHE A 118 12.92 4.11 2.55
CA PHE A 118 13.85 3.33 1.74
C PHE A 118 13.17 2.79 0.47
N VAL A 119 13.94 2.64 -0.61
CA VAL A 119 13.50 1.96 -1.83
C VAL A 119 14.49 0.85 -2.14
N HIS A 120 13.97 -0.37 -2.26
CA HIS A 120 14.71 -1.51 -2.78
C HIS A 120 14.18 -1.86 -4.17
N LYS A 121 15.06 -2.11 -5.13
CA LYS A 121 14.66 -2.59 -6.46
C LYS A 121 15.21 -3.99 -6.67
N LEU A 122 14.33 -4.94 -6.96
CA LEU A 122 14.75 -6.29 -7.27
C LEU A 122 15.50 -6.33 -8.60
N PRO A 123 16.58 -7.14 -8.70
CA PRO A 123 17.27 -7.35 -9.96
C PRO A 123 16.31 -7.98 -10.97
N SER A 124 16.33 -7.49 -12.21
CA SER A 124 15.58 -8.10 -13.29
C SER A 124 16.11 -9.52 -13.53
N PRO A 125 15.24 -10.53 -13.74
CA PRO A 125 15.61 -11.94 -13.86
C PRO A 125 16.46 -12.32 -15.10
N GLY A 126 17.19 -11.37 -15.70
CA GLY A 126 18.04 -11.58 -16.88
C GLY A 126 19.45 -10.95 -16.82
N GLY A 127 19.90 -10.50 -15.64
CA GLY A 127 21.16 -9.74 -15.50
C GLY A 127 22.47 -10.54 -15.55
N GLY A 128 22.44 -11.82 -15.91
CA GLY A 128 23.59 -12.72 -15.76
C GLY A 128 23.80 -13.72 -16.89
N ASP A 129 23.57 -13.37 -18.16
CA ASP A 129 24.28 -13.98 -19.31
C ASP A 129 24.00 -13.20 -20.61
N THR A 130 25.02 -12.95 -21.42
CA THR A 130 25.02 -11.94 -22.50
C THR A 130 24.41 -12.43 -23.83
N ARG A 131 23.43 -13.33 -23.86
CA ARG A 131 22.81 -13.81 -25.12
C ARG A 131 21.35 -14.24 -24.98
N LYS A 132 20.44 -13.30 -24.72
CA LYS A 132 19.06 -13.28 -25.27
C LYS A 132 18.32 -12.03 -24.76
N LYS A 133 18.22 -11.00 -25.61
CA LYS A 133 17.16 -9.98 -25.47
C LYS A 133 15.83 -10.65 -25.83
N MET A 134 15.21 -11.31 -24.86
CA MET A 134 13.80 -11.68 -24.91
C MET A 134 13.08 -10.77 -23.93
N ALA A 135 11.95 -10.20 -24.38
CA ALA A 135 11.18 -9.12 -23.75
C ALA A 135 11.34 -9.04 -22.22
N GLY A 136 11.83 -7.91 -21.72
CA GLY A 136 12.05 -7.68 -20.30
C GLY A 136 10.78 -7.99 -19.53
N ARG A 137 10.80 -9.06 -18.73
CA ARG A 137 9.71 -9.33 -17.80
C ARG A 137 9.82 -8.30 -16.68
N ASP A 138 8.84 -7.42 -16.62
CA ASP A 138 8.68 -6.53 -15.48
C ASP A 138 8.52 -7.38 -14.22
N VAL A 139 9.23 -6.98 -13.16
CA VAL A 139 9.21 -7.71 -11.88
C VAL A 139 8.02 -7.21 -11.08
N GLU A 140 7.07 -8.11 -10.84
CA GLU A 140 5.88 -7.85 -10.03
C GLU A 140 6.10 -8.32 -8.60
N ILE A 141 5.69 -7.50 -7.63
CA ILE A 141 5.62 -7.89 -6.24
C ILE A 141 4.19 -8.30 -5.93
N GLY A 142 3.92 -9.61 -5.87
CA GLY A 142 2.57 -10.13 -5.67
C GLY A 142 2.04 -9.97 -4.24
N ASP A 143 2.91 -10.15 -3.24
CA ASP A 143 2.55 -10.02 -1.84
C ASP A 143 3.78 -9.66 -0.99
N ILE A 144 3.55 -9.01 0.15
CA ILE A 144 4.57 -8.69 1.14
C ILE A 144 4.00 -9.02 2.51
N ILE A 145 4.76 -9.74 3.31
CA ILE A 145 4.43 -10.02 4.70
C ILE A 145 5.61 -9.66 5.59
N TRP A 146 5.32 -9.13 6.78
CA TRP A 146 6.33 -8.98 7.82
C TRP A 146 6.51 -10.31 8.55
N SER A 147 7.74 -10.60 8.96
CA SER A 147 7.99 -11.68 9.91
C SER A 147 7.22 -11.40 11.20
N HIS A 148 6.76 -12.46 11.89
CA HIS A 148 6.05 -12.31 13.16
C HIS A 148 6.90 -11.62 14.24
N ASP A 149 8.22 -11.69 14.11
CA ASP A 149 9.18 -11.10 15.03
C ASP A 149 9.54 -9.64 14.66
N GLY A 150 9.06 -9.13 13.53
CA GLY A 150 9.34 -7.78 13.05
C GLY A 150 10.79 -7.53 12.61
N ASN A 151 11.55 -8.61 12.41
CA ASN A 151 12.96 -8.61 11.97
C ASN A 151 13.10 -9.15 10.54
#